data_AF-A0AAV0VTB5-F1
#
_entry.id   AF-A0AAV0VTB5-F1
#
_cell.length_a   1.000
_cell.length_b   1.000
_cell.length_c   1.000
_cell.angle_alpha   90.00
_cell.angle_beta   90.00
_cell.angle_gamma   90.00
#
_symmetry.space_group_name_H-M   'P 1'
#
loop_
_entity.id
_entity.type
_entity.pdbx_description
1 polymer ?
#
loop_
_entity_poly.entity_id
_entity_poly.type
_entity_poly.pdbx_seq_one_letter_code
_entity_poly.pdbx_strand_id
1 'polypeptide(L)'
;MHNGYNQTRILAAKSRVAQVRTLSIPSLALLLSQLVNPIVSALKVKPRNIFLLSNSTVTLAWISACPSKWKQFVANRVSEMQKLTPDAEWNHIKSEDNPADLISRGV
;
A
#
# COMPACT_ATOMS: atom_id res chain seq x y z
N MET A 1 -18.22 -25.11 -20.97
CA MET A 1 -17.63 -25.10 -19.61
C MET A 1 -16.26 -24.45 -19.71
N HIS A 2 -16.13 -23.17 -19.37
CA HIS A 2 -14.85 -22.45 -19.48
C HIS A 2 -14.05 -22.64 -18.18
N ASN A 3 -12.99 -23.46 -18.23
CA ASN A 3 -12.00 -23.56 -17.16
C ASN A 3 -11.28 -22.21 -17.03
N GLY A 4 -11.63 -21.42 -16.02
CA GLY A 4 -10.96 -20.17 -15.68
C GLY A 4 -9.58 -20.44 -15.08
N TYR A 5 -8.55 -20.42 -15.91
CA TYR A 5 -7.16 -20.42 -15.44
C TYR A 5 -6.84 -19.06 -14.79
N ASN A 6 -7.03 -18.96 -13.48
CA ASN A 6 -6.59 -17.81 -12.70
C ASN A 6 -5.07 -17.92 -12.47
N GLN A 7 -4.29 -17.02 -13.08
CA GLN A 7 -2.84 -16.94 -12.86
C GLN A 7 -2.51 -15.80 -11.90
N THR A 8 -1.82 -16.11 -10.81
CA THR A 8 -1.30 -15.13 -9.85
C THR A 8 0.21 -15.04 -10.01
N ARG A 9 0.75 -13.82 -10.16
CA ARG A 9 2.19 -13.57 -10.24
C ARG A 9 2.59 -12.48 -9.26
N ILE A 10 3.68 -12.71 -8.52
CA ILE A 10 4.31 -11.67 -7.69
C ILE A 10 5.16 -10.80 -8.61
N LEU A 11 4.88 -9.50 -8.67
CA LEU A 11 5.63 -8.55 -9.51
C LEU A 11 6.78 -7.89 -8.75
N ALA A 12 6.56 -7.58 -7.48
CA ALA A 12 7.58 -7.00 -6.62
C ALA A 12 7.26 -7.32 -5.16
N ALA A 13 8.30 -7.50 -4.36
CA ALA A 13 8.22 -7.47 -2.91
C ALA A 13 9.29 -6.50 -2.41
N LYS A 14 8.90 -5.58 -1.52
CA LYS A 14 9.84 -4.70 -0.84
C LYS A 14 9.66 -4.87 0.65
N SER A 15 10.58 -5.61 1.24
CA SER A 15 10.74 -5.67 2.69
C SER A 15 11.91 -4.80 3.11
N ARG A 16 11.83 -4.21 4.30
CA ARG A 16 13.01 -3.75 5.04
C ARG A 16 13.10 -4.56 6.31
N VAL A 17 14.21 -5.27 6.49
CA VAL A 17 14.64 -5.78 7.80
C VAL A 17 14.70 -4.57 8.74
N ALA A 18 14.13 -4.69 9.94
CA ALA A 18 14.04 -3.61 10.90
C ALA A 18 15.41 -2.97 11.16
N GLN A 19 15.69 -1.85 10.49
CA GLN A 19 16.70 -0.91 10.99
C GLN A 19 16.10 -0.26 12.23
N VAL A 20 16.96 0.05 13.21
CA VAL A 20 16.70 0.58 14.57
C VAL A 20 15.81 1.85 14.63
N ARG A 21 15.26 2.32 13.50
CA ARG A 21 14.25 3.37 13.41
C ARG A 21 12.89 2.75 13.03
N THR A 22 12.01 2.61 14.02
CA THR A 22 10.60 2.24 13.83
C THR A 22 9.96 3.15 12.80
N LEU A 23 9.64 2.61 11.61
CA LEU A 23 8.87 3.35 10.62
C LEU A 23 7.45 3.50 11.15
N SER A 24 6.97 4.75 11.22
CA SER A 24 5.57 5.02 11.54
C SER A 24 4.66 4.37 10.49
N ILE A 25 3.47 3.94 10.90
CA ILE A 25 2.44 3.40 9.99
C ILE A 25 2.24 4.23 8.70
N PRO A 26 2.14 5.58 8.72
CA PRO A 26 2.02 6.36 7.49
C PRO A 26 3.26 6.29 6.57
N SER A 27 4.41 5.86 7.07
CA SER A 27 5.61 5.64 6.25
C SER A 27 5.55 4.34 5.44
N LEU A 28 4.92 3.29 5.96
CA LEU A 28 4.78 2.02 5.24
C LEU A 28 3.78 2.14 4.07
N ALA A 29 2.63 2.78 4.30
CA ALA A 29 1.67 3.06 3.24
C ALA A 29 2.25 3.97 2.14
N LEU A 30 3.12 4.91 2.52
CA LEU A 30 3.78 5.78 1.54
C LEU A 30 4.78 4.98 0.69
N LEU A 31 5.56 4.12 1.33
CA LEU A 31 6.50 3.24 0.63
C LEU A 31 5.79 2.31 -0.36
N LEU A 32 4.63 1.77 0.03
CA LEU A 32 3.78 0.97 -0.86
C LEU A 32 3.34 1.80 -2.07
N SER A 33 2.85 3.01 -1.85
CA SER A 33 2.41 3.93 -2.92
C SER A 33 3.54 4.24 -3.90
N GLN A 34 4.74 4.52 -3.38
CA GLN A 34 5.94 4.80 -4.18
C GLN A 34 6.44 3.57 -4.95
N LEU A 35 6.19 2.35 -4.46
CA LEU A 35 6.55 1.12 -5.15
C LEU A 35 5.57 0.79 -6.27
N VAL A 36 4.27 1.01 -6.05
CA VAL A 36 3.21 0.63 -7.00
C VAL A 36 3.21 1.53 -8.22
N ASN A 37 3.45 2.84 -8.06
CA ASN A 37 3.47 3.79 -9.17
C ASN A 37 4.39 3.38 -10.35
N PRO A 38 5.68 3.03 -10.13
CA PRO A 38 6.54 2.56 -11.23
C PRO A 38 6.16 1.18 -11.76
N ILE A 39 5.60 0.29 -10.93
CA ILE A 39 5.14 -1.04 -11.38
C ILE A 39 3.97 -0.89 -12.35
N VAL A 40 2.98 -0.08 -11.99
CA VAL A 40 1.82 0.21 -12.84
C VAL A 40 2.26 0.90 -14.13
N SER A 41 3.23 1.83 -14.05
CA SER A 41 3.78 2.49 -15.23
C SER A 41 4.58 1.55 -16.15
N ALA A 42 5.28 0.55 -15.58
CA ALA A 42 6.05 -0.43 -16.33
C ALA A 42 5.20 -1.55 -16.95
N LEU A 43 3.99 -1.77 -16.42
CA LEU A 43 3.03 -2.71 -16.98
C LEU A 43 2.53 -2.19 -18.33
N LYS A 44 2.79 -2.96 -19.40
CA LYS A 44 2.27 -2.67 -20.76
C LYS A 44 0.75 -2.74 -20.87
N VAL A 45 0.08 -3.25 -19.83
CA VAL A 45 -1.36 -3.42 -19.75
C VAL A 45 -1.86 -2.65 -18.54
N LYS A 46 -2.86 -1.79 -18.74
CA LYS A 46 -3.49 -1.05 -17.64
C LYS A 46 -4.25 -2.04 -16.74
N PRO A 47 -3.92 -2.13 -15.44
CA PRO A 47 -4.69 -2.94 -14.51
C PRO A 47 -6.13 -2.40 -14.42
N ARG A 48 -7.12 -3.30 -14.44
CA ARG A 48 -8.54 -2.92 -14.31
C ARG A 48 -8.87 -2.41 -12.90
N ASN A 49 -8.26 -3.03 -11.89
CA ASN A 49 -8.41 -2.68 -10.49
C ASN A 49 -7.04 -2.77 -9.82
N ILE A 50 -6.72 -1.80 -8.95
CA ILE A 50 -5.52 -1.81 -8.11
C ILE A 50 -6.01 -1.82 -6.66
N PHE A 51 -5.66 -2.85 -5.89
CA PHE A 51 -6.00 -2.95 -4.48
C PHE A 51 -4.75 -2.78 -3.62
N LEU A 52 -4.80 -1.84 -2.66
CA LEU A 52 -3.72 -1.59 -1.71
C LEU A 52 -4.21 -1.91 -0.30
N LEU A 53 -3.50 -2.79 0.40
CA LEU A 53 -3.93 -3.31 1.69
C LEU A 53 -3.11 -2.72 2.84
N SER A 54 -3.80 -2.29 3.89
CA SER A 54 -3.20 -1.82 5.14
C SER A 54 -3.93 -2.42 6.34
N ASN A 55 -3.17 -2.88 7.34
CA ASN A 55 -3.72 -3.32 8.63
C ASN A 55 -3.95 -2.19 9.62
N SER A 56 -3.65 -0.95 9.24
CA SER A 56 -3.92 0.20 10.07
C SER A 56 -5.18 0.93 9.61
N THR A 57 -6.24 0.74 10.39
CA THR A 57 -7.49 1.49 10.25
C THR A 57 -7.27 3.01 10.36
N VAL A 58 -6.31 3.45 11.20
CA VAL A 58 -5.92 4.87 11.32
C VAL A 58 -5.37 5.40 9.99
N THR A 59 -4.50 4.63 9.32
CA THR A 59 -3.93 5.04 8.03
C THR A 59 -4.99 5.05 6.94
N LEU A 60 -5.89 4.06 6.93
CA LEU A 60 -7.03 4.04 6.00
C LEU A 60 -7.95 5.24 6.21
N ALA A 61 -8.23 5.63 7.46
CA ALA A 61 -9.01 6.82 7.78
C ALA A 61 -8.33 8.11 7.32
N TRP A 62 -7.00 8.18 7.38
CA TRP A 62 -6.26 9.32 6.85
C TRP A 62 -6.36 9.42 5.33
N ILE A 63 -6.20 8.30 4.63
CA ILE A 63 -6.21 8.22 3.17
C ILE A 63 -7.60 8.47 2.59
N SER A 64 -8.66 8.05 3.27
CA SER A 64 -10.05 8.28 2.81
C SER A 64 -10.53 9.72 2.99
N ALA A 65 -9.83 10.52 3.78
CA ALA A 65 -10.19 11.90 4.06
C ALA A 65 -9.38 12.91 3.23
N CYS A 66 -9.91 14.14 3.11
CA CYS A 66 -9.16 15.23 2.51
C CYS A 66 -7.92 15.57 3.36
N PRO A 67 -6.72 15.69 2.76
CA PRO A 67 -5.47 15.99 3.48
C PRO A 67 -5.54 17.23 4.38
N SER A 68 -6.36 18.23 4.03
CA SER A 68 -6.51 19.48 4.79
C SER A 68 -7.08 19.29 6.20
N LYS A 69 -7.69 18.13 6.49
CA LYS A 69 -8.19 17.78 7.82
C LYS A 69 -7.07 17.38 8.80
N TRP A 70 -5.88 17.08 8.29
CA TRP A 70 -4.78 16.55 9.10
C TRP A 70 -3.69 17.58 9.37
N LYS A 71 -2.91 17.35 10.44
CA LYS A 71 -1.68 18.13 10.69
C LYS A 71 -0.75 18.05 9.48
N GLN A 72 -0.03 19.13 9.19
CA GLN A 72 0.79 19.31 7.99
C GLN A 72 1.65 18.08 7.62
N PHE A 73 2.28 17.43 8.59
CA PHE A 73 3.08 16.23 8.36
C PHE A 73 2.28 15.04 7.79
N VAL A 74 1.09 14.78 8.33
CA VAL A 74 0.19 13.71 7.86
C VAL A 74 -0.46 14.15 6.54
N ALA A 75 -0.90 15.40 6.44
CA ALA A 75 -1.50 15.96 5.22
C ALA A 75 -0.58 15.82 4.01
N ASN A 76 0.71 16.17 4.14
CA ASN A 76 1.68 16.06 3.06
C ASN A 76 1.84 14.61 2.57
N ARG A 77 1.88 13.66 3.51
CA ARG A 77 2.03 12.24 3.18
C ARG A 77 0.77 11.66 2.55
N VAL A 78 -0.41 11.99 3.08
CA VAL A 78 -1.69 11.58 2.50
C VAL A 78 -1.84 12.14 1.08
N SER A 79 -1.49 13.41 0.88
CA SER A 79 -1.51 14.03 -0.45
C SER A 79 -0.57 13.31 -1.42
N GLU A 80 0.63 12.93 -0.97
CA GLU A 80 1.57 12.17 -1.79
C GLU A 80 1.03 10.77 -2.14
N MET A 81 0.47 10.04 -1.17
CA MET A 81 -0.15 8.73 -1.42
C MET A 81 -1.30 8.81 -2.43
N GLN A 82 -2.22 9.76 -2.24
CA GLN A 82 -3.36 9.98 -3.13
C GLN A 82 -2.91 10.36 -4.56
N LYS A 83 -1.83 11.15 -4.69
CA LYS A 83 -1.24 11.52 -5.98
C LYS A 83 -0.57 10.33 -6.68
N LEU A 84 0.11 9.47 -5.93
CA LEU A 84 0.82 8.31 -6.48
C LEU A 84 -0.11 7.15 -6.83
N THR A 85 -1.28 7.08 -6.19
CA THR A 85 -2.22 5.96 -6.31
C THR A 85 -3.66 6.42 -6.56
N PRO A 86 -3.92 7.25 -7.59
CA PRO A 86 -5.24 7.85 -7.81
C PRO A 86 -6.32 6.80 -8.18
N ASP A 87 -5.91 5.72 -8.85
CA ASP A 87 -6.79 4.65 -9.33
C ASP A 87 -6.81 3.42 -8.41
N ALA A 88 -6.26 3.56 -7.19
CA ALA A 88 -6.14 2.45 -6.26
C ALA A 88 -7.19 2.48 -5.15
N GLU A 89 -7.75 1.30 -4.86
CA GLU A 89 -8.66 1.08 -3.75
C GLU A 89 -7.89 0.64 -2.50
N TRP A 90 -7.92 1.48 -1.47
CA TRP A 90 -7.31 1.18 -0.18
C TRP A 90 -8.26 0.37 0.70
N ASN A 91 -7.85 -0.83 1.08
CA ASN A 91 -8.67 -1.76 1.85
C ASN A 91 -7.95 -2.25 3.12
N HIS A 92 -8.75 -2.68 4.09
CA HIS A 92 -8.24 -3.23 5.33
C HIS A 92 -7.88 -4.70 5.19
N ILE A 93 -6.73 -5.09 5.74
CA ILE A 93 -6.33 -6.49 5.95
C ILE A 93 -6.01 -6.71 7.42
N LYS A 94 -6.35 -7.86 7.99
CA LYS A 94 -5.98 -8.13 9.39
C LYS A 94 -4.46 -8.29 9.52
N SER A 95 -3.91 -7.95 10.69
CA SER A 95 -2.46 -8.09 10.95
C SER A 95 -1.96 -9.54 10.90
N GLU A 96 -2.83 -10.51 11.17
CA GLU A 96 -2.55 -11.95 11.03
C GLU A 96 -2.39 -12.39 9.57
N ASP A 97 -3.16 -11.76 8.68
CA ASP A 97 -3.18 -12.05 7.24
C ASP A 97 -2.24 -11.13 6.45
N ASN A 98 -1.65 -10.11 7.09
CA ASN A 98 -0.78 -9.14 6.43
C ASN A 98 0.63 -9.72 6.23
N PRO A 99 1.04 -10.07 5.00
CA PRO A 99 2.36 -10.63 4.75
C PRO A 99 3.49 -9.66 5.10
N ALA A 100 3.25 -8.34 5.04
CA ALA A 100 4.23 -7.33 5.43
C ALA A 100 4.52 -7.34 6.94
N ASP A 101 3.54 -7.74 7.75
CA ASP A 101 3.65 -7.88 9.19
C ASP A 101 4.42 -9.15 9.59
N LEU A 102 4.24 -10.25 8.85
CA LEU A 102 5.03 -11.46 9.06
C LEU A 102 6.53 -11.18 8.87
N ILE A 103 6.86 -10.44 7.80
CA ILE A 103 8.25 -10.11 7.49
C ILE A 103 8.83 -9.09 8.48
N SER A 104 8.02 -8.17 9.04
CA SER A 104 8.47 -7.22 10.06
C SER A 104 8.71 -7.88 11.43
N ARG A 105 8.04 -9.01 11.70
CA ARG A 105 8.19 -9.80 12.92
C ARG A 105 9.43 -10.72 12.92
N GLY A 106 10.14 -10.84 11.80
CA GLY A 106 11.45 -11.50 11.73
C GLY A 106 11.43 -13.01 11.97
N VAL A 107 10.38 -13.71 11.54
CA VAL A 107 10.28 -15.18 11.56
C VAL A 107 11.07 -15.79 10.40
#